data_AF-A0A371G2S5-F1
#
_entry.id   AF-A0A371G2S5-F1
#
_cell.length_a   1.000
_cell.length_b   1.000
_cell.length_c   1.000
_cell.angle_alpha   90.00
_cell.angle_beta   90.00
_cell.angle_gamma   90.00
#
_symmetry.space_group_name_H-M   'P 1'
#
loop_
_entity.id
_entity.type
_entity.pdbx_description
1 polymer ?
#
loop_
_entity_poly.entity_id
_entity_poly.type
_entity_poly.pdbx_seq_one_letter_code
_entity_poly.pdbx_strand_id
1 'polypeptide(L)'
;MVDRQRKAEIRSPNEGSQECQPSRRNRGEGGPDWQTTAPRLKSKAHLKEYADVFAWSYQDMPSLDREIVEHKLPLVLGSTPVKQQLRRMRPEVALKIKEEWNAGFLAVANYPQWVANVVAVLKKDGKVRMCVDYRDLNRASPKDNFPLPHIDVLVDNTAPHAFFSFMDGFSDQIMMLPEDQEKTTFITL
;
A
#
# COMPACT_ATOMS: atom_id res chain seq x y z
N MET A 1 -22.91 -14.11 -30.25
CA MET A 1 -23.09 -13.41 -28.96
C MET A 1 -21.78 -13.50 -28.22
N VAL A 2 -20.91 -12.50 -28.35
CA VAL A 2 -19.63 -12.50 -27.63
C VAL A 2 -19.91 -12.02 -26.22
N ASP A 3 -19.67 -12.86 -25.23
CA ASP A 3 -19.72 -12.52 -23.81
C ASP A 3 -18.91 -11.23 -23.59
N ARG A 4 -19.61 -10.09 -23.43
CA ARG A 4 -19.02 -8.86 -22.86
C ARG A 4 -18.90 -9.05 -21.35
N GLN A 5 -18.22 -10.10 -20.91
CA GLN A 5 -17.75 -10.15 -19.55
C GLN A 5 -16.59 -9.17 -19.46
N ARG A 6 -16.87 -8.02 -18.85
CA ARG A 6 -15.82 -7.07 -18.48
C ARG A 6 -14.85 -7.83 -17.58
N LYS A 7 -13.60 -7.99 -18.01
CA LYS A 7 -12.57 -8.63 -17.21
C LYS A 7 -12.33 -7.76 -15.99
N ALA A 8 -12.34 -8.38 -14.82
CA ALA A 8 -12.01 -7.70 -13.59
C ALA A 8 -10.57 -8.07 -13.23
N GLU A 9 -9.88 -7.17 -12.58
CA GLU A 9 -8.48 -7.35 -12.21
C GLU A 9 -8.40 -7.56 -10.71
N ILE A 10 -7.66 -8.59 -10.31
CA ILE A 10 -7.25 -8.81 -8.94
C ILE A 10 -6.14 -7.81 -8.67
N ARG A 11 -6.36 -6.98 -7.65
CA ARG A 11 -5.25 -6.28 -7.01
C ARG A 11 -4.62 -7.25 -6.03
N SER A 12 -3.33 -7.56 -6.20
CA SER A 12 -2.52 -8.03 -5.07
C SER A 12 -2.71 -7.01 -3.93
N PRO A 13 -2.72 -7.42 -2.65
CA PRO A 13 -3.22 -6.53 -1.62
C PRO A 13 -2.31 -5.31 -1.57
N ASN A 14 -2.92 -4.13 -1.51
CA ASN A 14 -2.76 -3.19 -0.40
C ASN A 14 -3.36 -1.84 -0.73
N GLU A 15 -3.92 -1.19 0.28
CA GLU A 15 -4.64 0.08 0.15
C GLU A 15 -3.71 1.23 -0.24
N GLY A 16 -3.97 1.82 -1.42
CA GLY A 16 -3.45 3.13 -1.83
C GLY A 16 -1.98 3.17 -2.24
N SER A 17 -1.75 3.12 -3.57
CA SER A 17 -0.46 3.39 -4.21
C SER A 17 0.14 4.71 -3.69
N GLN A 18 1.07 4.63 -2.73
CA GLN A 18 1.90 5.75 -2.32
C GLN A 18 3.17 5.72 -3.14
N GLU A 19 3.17 6.44 -4.26
CA GLU A 19 4.40 6.76 -4.98
C GLU A 19 5.43 7.37 -4.01
N CYS A 20 6.66 6.83 -4.00
CA CYS A 20 7.78 7.27 -3.16
C CYS A 20 7.91 8.80 -3.23
N GLN A 21 7.63 9.49 -2.13
CA GLN A 21 7.93 10.91 -2.02
C GLN A 21 8.85 11.16 -0.83
N PRO A 22 9.97 11.88 -1.04
CA PRO A 22 10.74 12.37 0.07
C PRO A 22 9.85 13.30 0.89
N SER A 23 9.70 12.99 2.17
CA SER A 23 8.92 13.78 3.11
C SER A 23 9.49 15.21 3.19
N ARG A 24 8.76 16.19 2.65
CA ARG A 24 9.06 17.61 2.91
C ARG A 24 8.68 17.93 4.36
N ARG A 25 9.63 17.86 5.29
CA ARG A 25 9.49 18.55 6.57
C ARG A 25 9.61 20.05 6.33
N ASN A 26 8.63 20.81 6.84
CA ASN A 26 8.75 22.25 6.97
C ASN A 26 10.01 22.54 7.79
N ARG A 27 10.94 23.26 7.18
CA ARG A 27 12.17 23.71 7.81
C ARG A 27 11.78 24.82 8.80
N GLY A 28 11.59 24.46 10.07
CA GLY A 28 11.59 25.44 11.15
C GLY A 28 12.97 26.09 11.18
N GLU A 29 13.03 27.37 10.90
CA GLU A 29 14.27 28.15 10.99
C GLU A 29 14.61 28.42 12.47
N GLY A 30 15.83 28.06 12.87
CA GLY A 30 16.40 28.41 14.18
C GLY A 30 16.77 27.22 15.07
N GLY A 31 17.87 26.52 14.75
CA GLY A 31 18.49 25.51 15.62
C GLY A 31 19.99 25.36 15.32
N PRO A 32 20.83 24.95 16.30
CA PRO A 32 22.28 25.03 16.21
C PRO A 32 22.85 24.15 15.07
N ASP A 33 24.00 24.57 14.54
CA ASP A 33 24.65 23.98 13.36
C ASP A 33 24.98 22.49 13.57
N TRP A 34 24.15 21.64 12.96
CA TRP A 34 24.18 20.18 13.04
C TRP A 34 25.22 19.54 12.11
N GLN A 35 26.08 20.34 11.44
CA GLN A 35 26.84 19.87 10.29
C GLN A 35 28.04 18.95 10.61
N THR A 36 28.57 18.91 11.84
CA THR A 36 29.87 18.25 12.10
C THR A 36 29.92 17.43 13.40
N THR A 37 29.18 16.33 13.48
CA THR A 37 29.33 15.35 14.58
C THR A 37 29.59 13.93 14.06
N ALA A 38 30.54 13.22 14.68
CA ALA A 38 31.00 11.86 14.35
C ALA A 38 29.90 10.78 14.08
N PRO A 39 28.72 10.79 14.73
CA PRO A 39 27.63 9.85 14.43
C PRO A 39 27.15 9.90 12.97
N ARG A 40 27.29 11.07 12.33
CA ARG A 40 26.75 11.35 10.99
C ARG A 40 27.62 10.84 9.84
N LEU A 41 28.91 10.60 10.09
CA LEU A 41 29.80 9.97 9.13
C LEU A 41 29.60 8.46 9.11
N LYS A 42 29.38 7.86 10.29
CA LYS A 42 29.01 6.44 10.40
C LYS A 42 27.66 6.18 9.73
N SER A 43 26.66 7.04 9.91
CA SER A 43 25.35 6.86 9.26
C SER A 43 25.44 6.86 7.73
N LYS A 44 26.30 7.68 7.11
CA LYS A 44 26.49 7.69 5.65
C LYS A 44 27.12 6.40 5.13
N ALA A 45 28.02 5.77 5.89
CA ALA A 45 28.60 4.48 5.51
C ALA A 45 27.53 3.38 5.53
N HIS A 46 26.70 3.32 6.57
CA HIS A 46 25.62 2.34 6.68
C HIS A 46 24.56 2.52 5.58
N LEU A 47 24.20 3.77 5.23
CA LEU A 47 23.27 4.00 4.11
C LEU A 47 23.82 3.53 2.75
N LYS A 48 25.14 3.49 2.57
CA LYS A 48 25.77 2.95 1.36
C LYS A 48 25.86 1.42 1.41
N GLU A 49 26.09 0.87 2.59
CA GLU A 49 26.16 -0.57 2.82
C GLU A 49 24.80 -1.25 2.59
N TYR A 50 23.73 -0.67 3.12
CA TYR A 50 22.35 -1.16 2.99
C TYR A 50 21.55 -0.42 1.91
N ALA A 51 22.23 0.00 0.84
CA ALA A 51 21.59 0.76 -0.24
C ALA A 51 20.48 -0.04 -0.96
N ASP A 52 20.60 -1.38 -0.94
CA ASP A 52 19.68 -2.37 -1.49
C ASP A 52 18.37 -2.53 -0.70
N VAL A 53 18.35 -2.12 0.57
CA VAL A 53 17.14 -2.16 1.42
C VAL A 53 16.16 -1.03 1.06
N PHE A 54 16.63 0.04 0.41
CA PHE A 54 15.81 1.20 0.08
C PHE A 54 15.15 1.06 -1.29
N ALA A 55 13.82 1.19 -1.32
CA ALA A 55 13.06 1.19 -2.56
C ALA A 55 12.98 2.60 -3.19
N TRP A 56 13.49 2.75 -4.41
CA TRP A 56 13.41 3.99 -5.19
C TRP A 56 12.26 3.97 -6.21
N SER A 57 11.87 2.76 -6.61
CA SER A 57 10.81 2.46 -7.56
C SER A 57 10.05 1.19 -7.14
N TYR A 58 8.96 0.88 -7.83
CA TYR A 58 8.23 -0.37 -7.64
C TYR A 58 9.05 -1.62 -7.94
N GLN A 59 10.07 -1.52 -8.81
CA GLN A 59 10.94 -2.65 -9.14
C GLN A 59 11.89 -3.02 -8.00
N ASP A 60 12.17 -2.06 -7.11
CA ASP A 60 13.04 -2.23 -5.95
C ASP A 60 12.29 -2.77 -4.72
N MET A 61 11.00 -3.11 -4.88
CA MET A 61 10.12 -3.55 -3.80
C MET A 61 9.67 -4.99 -4.05
N PRO A 62 10.57 -5.99 -3.93
CA PRO A 62 10.18 -7.38 -4.05
C PRO A 62 9.17 -7.70 -2.95
N SER A 63 8.16 -8.50 -3.29
CA SER A 63 7.22 -9.04 -2.30
C SER A 63 7.97 -9.85 -1.24
N LEU A 64 7.46 -9.84 -0.02
CA LEU A 64 7.97 -10.70 1.04
C LEU A 64 7.72 -12.16 0.69
N ASP A 65 8.59 -13.03 1.20
CA ASP A 65 8.40 -14.46 1.08
C ASP A 65 7.08 -14.88 1.77
N ARG A 66 6.29 -15.69 1.06
CA ARG A 66 5.00 -16.22 1.51
C ARG A 66 5.15 -17.08 2.76
N GLU A 67 6.32 -17.70 2.96
CA GLU A 67 6.60 -18.48 4.17
C GLU A 67 6.69 -17.62 5.43
N ILE A 68 7.04 -16.34 5.30
CA ILE A 68 7.18 -15.41 6.44
C ILE A 68 5.81 -14.89 6.85
N VAL A 69 5.04 -14.37 5.90
CA VAL A 69 3.74 -13.75 6.18
C VAL A 69 2.88 -13.68 4.93
N GLU A 70 1.60 -13.97 5.11
CA GLU A 70 0.56 -13.74 4.11
C GLU A 70 -0.62 -12.99 4.75
N HIS A 71 -1.20 -12.07 3.99
CA HIS A 71 -2.42 -11.39 4.37
C HIS A 71 -3.63 -12.29 4.05
N LYS A 72 -4.47 -12.51 5.08
CA LYS A 72 -5.72 -13.24 4.98
C LYS A 72 -6.88 -12.27 5.12
N LEU A 73 -7.92 -12.48 4.31
CA LEU A 73 -9.14 -11.69 4.33
C LEU A 73 -10.35 -12.57 4.68
N PRO A 74 -10.51 -12.89 5.98
CA PRO A 74 -11.66 -13.64 6.43
C PRO A 74 -12.95 -12.84 6.14
N LEU A 75 -14.03 -13.56 5.86
CA LEU A 75 -15.36 -13.00 5.69
C LEU A 75 -16.28 -13.55 6.77
N VAL A 76 -17.19 -12.71 7.26
CA VAL A 76 -18.24 -13.11 8.20
C VAL A 76 -19.15 -14.14 7.53
N LEU A 77 -19.44 -15.23 8.24
CA LEU A 77 -20.29 -16.30 7.73
C LEU A 77 -21.66 -15.74 7.28
N GLY A 78 -22.07 -16.07 6.06
CA GLY A 78 -23.32 -15.59 5.47
C GLY A 78 -23.24 -14.21 4.80
N SER A 79 -22.06 -13.60 4.69
CA SER A 79 -21.89 -12.36 3.92
C SER A 79 -22.23 -12.59 2.45
N THR A 80 -23.08 -11.74 1.87
CA THR A 80 -23.42 -11.79 0.45
C THR A 80 -22.35 -11.06 -0.38
N PRO A 81 -21.75 -11.69 -1.40
CA PRO A 81 -20.82 -11.02 -2.30
C PRO A 81 -21.48 -9.85 -3.04
N VAL A 82 -20.75 -8.75 -3.18
CA VAL A 82 -21.22 -7.54 -3.86
C VAL A 82 -20.41 -7.31 -5.13
N LYS A 83 -21.12 -7.15 -6.26
CA LYS A 83 -20.52 -6.73 -7.54
C LYS A 83 -20.94 -5.31 -7.86
N GLN A 84 -20.03 -4.35 -7.65
CA GLN A 84 -20.30 -2.96 -7.97
C GLN A 84 -20.37 -2.75 -9.48
N GLN A 85 -21.29 -1.89 -9.92
CA GLN A 85 -21.37 -1.48 -11.32
C GLN A 85 -20.19 -0.57 -11.68
N LEU A 86 -19.53 -0.85 -12.82
CA LEU A 86 -18.43 -0.04 -13.33
C LEU A 86 -18.83 1.43 -13.43
N ARG A 87 -18.03 2.29 -12.80
CA ARG A 87 -18.15 3.74 -12.90
C ARG A 87 -17.30 4.29 -14.04
N ARG A 88 -17.65 5.49 -14.51
CA ARG A 88 -16.85 6.20 -15.51
C ARG A 88 -15.47 6.51 -14.92
N MET A 89 -14.43 5.97 -15.54
CA MET A 89 -13.04 6.26 -15.17
C MET A 89 -12.48 7.46 -15.94
N ARG A 90 -11.57 8.18 -15.28
CA ARG A 90 -10.75 9.21 -15.90
C ARG A 90 -9.55 8.57 -16.59
N PRO A 91 -9.05 9.11 -17.72
CA PRO A 91 -7.87 8.56 -18.41
C PRO A 91 -6.64 8.43 -17.52
N GLU A 92 -6.44 9.36 -16.58
CA GLU A 92 -5.34 9.35 -15.62
C GLU A 92 -5.31 8.08 -14.74
N VAL A 93 -6.48 7.53 -14.42
CA VAL A 93 -6.60 6.29 -13.64
C VAL A 93 -6.19 5.09 -14.48
N ALA A 94 -6.61 5.05 -15.75
CA ALA A 94 -6.25 3.96 -16.66
C ALA A 94 -4.73 3.89 -16.91
N LEU A 95 -4.05 5.04 -16.94
CA LEU A 95 -2.59 5.08 -17.02
C LEU A 95 -1.94 4.47 -15.77
N LYS A 96 -2.45 4.79 -14.58
CA LYS A 96 -1.97 4.20 -13.32
C LYS A 96 -2.21 2.69 -13.25
N ILE A 97 -3.37 2.21 -13.68
CA ILE A 97 -3.66 0.77 -13.78
C ILE A 97 -2.64 0.08 -14.69
N LYS A 98 -2.30 0.70 -15.83
CA LYS A 98 -1.31 0.16 -16.76
C LYS A 98 0.11 0.11 -16.16
N GLU A 99 0.49 1.11 -15.35
CA GLU A 99 1.76 1.09 -14.62
C GLU A 99 1.83 -0.09 -13.63
N GLU A 100 0.79 -0.26 -12.81
CA GLU A 100 0.67 -1.35 -11.83
C GLU A 100 0.61 -2.74 -12.51
N TRP A 101 -0.04 -2.83 -13.67
CA TRP A 101 -0.05 -4.03 -14.51
C TRP A 101 1.36 -4.41 -14.97
N ASN A 102 2.12 -3.46 -15.50
CA ASN A 102 3.49 -3.70 -15.96
C ASN A 102 4.45 -4.03 -14.82
N ALA A 103 4.15 -3.58 -13.60
CA ALA A 103 4.91 -3.91 -12.40
C ALA A 103 4.59 -5.31 -11.85
N GLY A 104 3.54 -5.98 -12.35
CA GLY A 104 3.17 -7.34 -11.93
C GLY A 104 2.31 -7.41 -10.66
N PHE A 105 1.76 -6.28 -10.18
CA PHE A 105 0.87 -6.26 -9.02
C PHE A 105 -0.56 -6.72 -9.34
N LEU A 106 -0.94 -6.70 -10.62
CA LEU A 106 -2.28 -7.02 -11.09
C LEU A 106 -2.31 -8.37 -11.82
N ALA A 107 -3.41 -9.09 -11.65
CA ALA A 107 -3.72 -10.30 -12.38
C ALA A 107 -5.18 -10.28 -12.86
N VAL A 108 -5.50 -11.04 -13.91
CA VAL A 108 -6.88 -11.12 -14.41
C VAL A 108 -7.68 -12.09 -13.54
N ALA A 109 -8.81 -11.63 -13.02
CA ALA A 109 -9.82 -12.47 -12.37
C ALA A 109 -10.84 -12.97 -13.40
N ASN A 110 -11.19 -14.25 -13.31
CA ASN A 110 -12.29 -14.84 -14.07
C ASN A 110 -13.48 -15.08 -13.15
N TYR A 111 -14.66 -14.59 -13.55
CA TYR A 111 -15.92 -14.78 -12.82
C TYR A 111 -15.91 -14.36 -11.33
N PRO A 112 -15.32 -13.21 -10.96
CA PRO A 112 -15.15 -12.83 -9.55
C PRO A 112 -16.48 -12.69 -8.83
N GLN A 113 -16.55 -13.17 -7.59
CA GLN A 113 -17.74 -12.98 -6.74
C GLN A 113 -17.85 -11.57 -6.15
N TRP A 114 -16.71 -10.99 -5.76
CA TRP A 114 -16.59 -9.62 -5.25
C TRP A 114 -16.03 -8.72 -6.33
N VAL A 115 -16.63 -7.54 -6.54
CA VAL A 115 -16.11 -6.57 -7.52
C VAL A 115 -16.24 -5.16 -6.95
N ALA A 116 -15.10 -4.50 -6.75
CA ALA A 116 -15.02 -3.11 -6.32
C ALA A 116 -14.76 -2.15 -7.49
N ASN A 117 -15.10 -0.88 -7.33
CA ASN A 117 -14.75 0.18 -8.27
C ASN A 117 -13.43 0.85 -7.91
N VAL A 118 -12.77 1.41 -8.91
CA VAL A 118 -11.62 2.30 -8.73
C VAL A 118 -12.09 3.75 -8.55
N VAL A 119 -11.48 4.45 -7.60
CA VAL A 119 -11.72 5.84 -7.23
C VAL A 119 -10.41 6.62 -7.40
N ALA A 120 -10.48 7.70 -8.16
CA ALA A 120 -9.38 8.66 -8.30
C ALA A 120 -9.39 9.62 -7.10
N VAL A 121 -8.28 9.70 -6.37
CA VAL A 121 -8.09 10.68 -5.30
C VAL A 121 -6.99 11.65 -5.69
N LEU A 122 -7.31 12.95 -5.73
CA LEU A 122 -6.32 13.99 -6.00
C LEU A 122 -5.50 14.26 -4.75
N LYS A 123 -4.19 14.15 -4.85
CA LYS A 123 -3.26 14.62 -3.83
C LYS A 123 -3.06 16.14 -3.94
N LYS A 124 -2.53 16.75 -2.86
CA LYS A 124 -2.19 18.18 -2.79
C LYS A 124 -1.14 18.62 -3.81
N ASP A 125 -0.32 17.69 -4.29
CA ASP A 125 0.72 17.92 -5.31
C ASP A 125 0.17 17.85 -6.75
N GLY A 126 -1.15 17.65 -6.93
CA GLY A 126 -1.80 17.52 -8.23
C GLY A 126 -1.72 16.11 -8.83
N LYS A 127 -1.06 15.15 -8.16
CA LYS A 127 -1.00 13.76 -8.62
C LYS A 127 -2.28 13.00 -8.27
N VAL A 128 -2.65 12.04 -9.12
CA VAL A 128 -3.78 11.12 -8.88
C VAL A 128 -3.30 9.88 -8.14
N ARG A 129 -3.95 9.54 -7.03
CA ARG A 129 -3.88 8.24 -6.37
C ARG A 129 -5.01 7.35 -6.87
N MET A 130 -4.66 6.12 -7.22
CA MET A 130 -5.62 5.05 -7.45
C MET A 130 -6.04 4.46 -6.10
N CYS A 131 -7.33 4.53 -5.78
CA CYS A 131 -7.91 3.88 -4.60
C CYS A 131 -8.98 2.89 -5.06
N VAL A 132 -9.12 1.76 -4.38
CA VAL A 132 -10.19 0.79 -4.65
C VAL A 132 -11.25 0.91 -3.55
N ASP A 133 -12.51 0.98 -3.95
CA ASP A 133 -13.65 1.17 -3.05
C ASP A 133 -14.07 -0.16 -2.40
N TYR A 134 -13.28 -0.64 -1.44
CA TYR A 134 -13.55 -1.88 -0.69
C TYR A 134 -14.59 -1.73 0.42
N ARG A 135 -15.43 -0.67 0.45
CA ARG A 135 -16.39 -0.46 1.55
C ARG A 135 -17.34 -1.64 1.79
N ASP A 136 -17.76 -2.32 0.73
CA ASP A 136 -18.64 -3.49 0.83
C ASP A 136 -17.88 -4.72 1.35
N LEU A 137 -16.66 -4.93 0.87
CA LEU A 137 -15.76 -6.00 1.31
C LEU A 137 -15.33 -5.81 2.77
N ASN A 138 -14.95 -4.60 3.15
CA ASN A 138 -14.55 -4.24 4.51
C ASN A 138 -15.70 -4.39 5.51
N ARG A 139 -16.96 -4.26 5.07
CA ARG A 139 -18.14 -4.54 5.92
C ARG A 139 -18.36 -6.03 6.12
N ALA A 140 -18.00 -6.84 5.12
CA ALA A 140 -18.10 -8.29 5.18
C ALA A 140 -16.93 -8.95 5.90
N SER A 141 -15.82 -8.24 6.13
CA SER A 141 -14.67 -8.73 6.87
C SER A 141 -14.81 -8.43 8.38
N PRO A 142 -14.46 -9.38 9.27
CA PRO A 142 -14.43 -9.10 10.70
C PRO A 142 -13.33 -8.07 11.01
N LYS A 143 -13.56 -7.23 12.01
CA LYS A 143 -12.56 -6.26 12.47
C LYS A 143 -11.45 -6.99 13.24
N ASP A 144 -10.21 -6.74 12.85
CA ASP A 144 -9.05 -7.18 13.61
C ASP A 144 -8.87 -6.30 14.86
N ASN A 145 -8.58 -6.93 16.00
CA ASN A 145 -8.33 -6.27 17.29
C ASN A 145 -6.85 -6.36 17.65
N PHE A 146 -5.96 -6.22 16.67
CA PHE A 146 -4.53 -6.20 16.92
C PHE A 146 -4.19 -5.10 17.94
N PRO A 147 -3.57 -5.44 19.09
CA PRO A 147 -3.33 -4.48 20.16
C PRO A 147 -2.22 -3.52 19.72
N LEU A 148 -2.60 -2.33 19.29
CA LEU A 148 -1.63 -1.25 19.06
C LEU A 148 -1.28 -0.59 20.40
N PRO A 149 0.01 -0.39 20.69
CA PRO A 149 0.43 0.28 21.92
C PRO A 149 -0.05 1.73 21.95
N HIS A 150 -0.35 2.25 23.14
CA HIS A 150 -0.71 3.65 23.32
C HIS A 150 0.48 4.54 22.95
N ILE A 151 0.20 5.70 22.33
CA ILE A 151 1.26 6.60 21.88
C ILE A 151 2.16 7.07 23.01
N ASP A 152 1.60 7.36 24.19
CA ASP A 152 2.37 7.78 25.37
C ASP A 152 3.38 6.72 25.81
N VAL A 153 3.02 5.43 25.73
CA VAL A 153 3.93 4.33 26.06
C VAL A 153 5.11 4.30 25.08
N LEU A 154 4.86 4.52 23.79
CA LEU A 154 5.93 4.61 22.78
C LEU A 154 6.84 5.82 23.05
N VAL A 155 6.28 6.96 23.44
CA VAL A 155 7.04 8.18 23.76
C VAL A 155 7.89 7.98 25.02
N ASP A 156 7.32 7.44 26.10
CA ASP A 156 8.02 7.22 27.37
C ASP A 156 9.18 6.21 27.21
N ASN A 157 8.96 5.15 26.44
CA ASN A 157 10.00 4.16 26.14
C ASN A 157 11.14 4.75 25.31
N THR A 158 10.85 5.76 24.48
CA THR A 158 11.85 6.38 23.62
C THR A 158 12.59 7.54 24.29
N ALA A 159 11.96 8.23 25.26
CA ALA A 159 12.51 9.37 25.98
C ALA A 159 13.95 9.24 26.54
N PRO A 160 14.41 8.09 27.09
CA PRO A 160 15.78 7.99 27.61
C PRO A 160 16.87 7.90 26.52
N HIS A 161 16.51 7.75 25.25
CA HIS A 161 17.47 7.59 24.16
C HIS A 161 17.85 8.94 23.53
N ALA A 162 19.16 9.15 23.33
CA ALA A 162 19.69 10.40 22.76
C ALA A 162 19.55 10.50 21.22
N PHE A 163 19.30 9.37 20.53
CA PHE A 163 19.22 9.32 19.06
C PHE A 163 18.07 8.42 18.61
N PHE A 164 17.35 8.85 17.58
CA PHE A 164 16.29 8.09 16.93
C PHE A 164 16.55 7.97 15.43
N SER A 165 16.27 6.80 14.88
CA SER A 165 16.16 6.56 13.44
C SER A 165 14.75 6.10 13.13
N PHE A 166 14.11 6.73 12.15
CA PHE A 166 12.79 6.34 11.68
C PHE A 166 12.93 5.71 10.30
N MET A 167 12.32 4.54 10.14
CA MET A 167 12.18 3.87 8.86
C MET A 167 10.69 3.80 8.54
N ASP A 168 10.34 4.07 7.30
CA ASP A 168 8.97 3.95 6.80
C ASP A 168 8.95 2.79 5.81
N GLY A 169 8.03 1.85 6.04
CA GLY A 169 7.88 0.65 5.23
C GLY A 169 6.62 0.75 4.38
N PHE A 170 6.66 0.17 3.20
CA PHE A 170 5.47 0.06 2.35
C PHE A 170 4.69 -1.19 2.74
N SER A 171 3.39 -1.04 2.96
CA SER A 171 2.49 -2.17 3.22
C SER A 171 2.47 -3.18 2.07
N ASP A 172 2.73 -2.70 0.85
CA ASP A 172 2.56 -3.36 -0.44
C ASP A 172 3.43 -4.62 -0.66
N GLN A 173 4.30 -4.96 0.30
CA GLN A 173 5.19 -6.12 0.26
C GLN A 173 4.53 -7.42 0.73
N ILE A 174 3.48 -7.36 1.56
CA ILE A 174 2.84 -8.57 2.11
C ILE A 174 1.88 -9.16 1.06
N MET A 175 2.06 -10.44 0.71
CA MET A 175 1.24 -11.10 -0.31
C MET A 175 -0.13 -11.54 0.23
N MET A 176 -1.15 -11.49 -0.63
CA MET A 176 -2.46 -12.09 -0.32
C MET A 176 -2.35 -13.61 -0.35
N LEU A 177 -3.02 -14.28 0.58
CA LEU A 177 -3.33 -15.69 0.48
C LEU A 177 -4.03 -15.95 -0.87
N PRO A 178 -3.61 -16.95 -1.69
CA PRO A 178 -4.15 -17.16 -3.03
C PRO A 178 -5.68 -17.30 -3.08
N GLU A 179 -6.27 -17.91 -2.05
CA GLU A 179 -7.72 -18.09 -1.93
C GLU A 179 -8.48 -16.78 -1.71
N ASP A 180 -7.82 -15.78 -1.12
CA ASP A 180 -8.42 -14.49 -0.80
C ASP A 180 -8.18 -13.43 -1.88
N GLN A 181 -7.28 -13.69 -2.84
CA GLN A 181 -6.96 -12.79 -3.93
C GLN A 181 -8.18 -12.40 -4.77
N GLU A 182 -9.09 -13.35 -5.04
CA GLU A 182 -10.29 -13.05 -5.81
C GLU A 182 -11.21 -12.03 -5.12
N LYS A 183 -11.15 -11.93 -3.79
CA LYS A 183 -11.99 -11.01 -3.00
C LYS A 183 -11.60 -9.55 -3.22
N THR A 184 -10.34 -9.27 -3.53
CA THR A 184 -9.79 -7.93 -3.79
C THR A 184 -9.90 -7.51 -5.26
N THR A 185 -10.81 -8.15 -6.00
CA THR A 185 -11.02 -7.85 -7.42
C THR A 185 -11.70 -6.49 -7.61
N PHE A 186 -11.24 -5.72 -8.59
CA PHE A 186 -11.86 -4.49 -9.03
C PHE A 186 -12.15 -4.50 -10.53
N ILE A 187 -13.08 -3.63 -10.95
CA ILE A 187 -13.47 -3.50 -12.36
C ILE A 187 -12.80 -2.31 -13.01
N THR A 188 -12.25 -2.54 -14.20
CA THR A 188 -11.62 -1.55 -15.08
C THR A 188 -12.24 -1.62 -16.49
N LEU A 189 -11.82 -0.74 -17.40
CA LEU A 189 -12.34 -0.59 -18.77
C LEU A 189 -11.70 -1.59 -19.75
#